data_AF-A0A8H6SR89-F1
#
_entry.id   AF-A0A8H6SR89-F1
#
_cell.length_a   1.000
_cell.length_b   1.000
_cell.length_c   1.000
_cell.angle_alpha   90.00
_cell.angle_beta   90.00
_cell.angle_gamma   90.00
#
_symmetry.space_group_name_H-M   'P 1'
#
loop_
_entity.id
_entity.type
_entity.pdbx_description
1 polymer ?
#
loop_
_entity_poly.entity_id
_entity_poly.type
_entity_poly.pdbx_seq_one_letter_code
_entity_poly.pdbx_strand_id
1 'polypeptide(L)'
;MLAPWVYAPPPDLQPSLLAKRLVQSTPVTVVKPVIPGLTTPLSHLPAILSAVFISQVIHEVGHAISAALDAVPIVSAGASFTIAIPAAFVSFPATTLQALQPYSRARIIAAGPFHNLVFWTVLLTVDWLGLANSFNRDVSDIGRVVVNIDKDSDLGSYIELGSIITKIDDVSLGSPEDIWTSYLTSISPPSPGWCVKHAELTTNPHSCCQSTTSSPLACFSSTMHHDHGCLDPVSVLTSDRHRCQVDEECPSEMLCVRPRDSANFVRIGVGDKTILWSGPKNEIYDQVEIGSRIPLLCPFWLVQHLTLFWSYLKMATLSLFLFNLLPLPYLDGTQFMQALLDMSLPEEHEEYDMNALESGDRRQRSRRDRWKERAGRSIGTVTSGLFVLSVVFALIDMR
;
A
#
# COMPACT_ATOMS: atom_id res chain seq x y z
N MET A 1 -15.07 -16.30 21.62
CA MET A 1 -14.32 -15.24 22.31
C MET A 1 -13.52 -14.47 21.28
N LEU A 2 -13.74 -13.16 21.15
CA LEU A 2 -12.91 -12.29 20.30
C LEU A 2 -11.50 -12.22 20.89
N ALA A 3 -10.48 -12.11 20.05
CA ALA A 3 -9.10 -12.03 20.52
C ALA A 3 -8.92 -10.76 21.39
N PRO A 4 -8.08 -10.80 22.43
CA PRO A 4 -7.98 -9.73 23.44
C PRO A 4 -7.48 -8.37 22.90
N TRP A 5 -7.03 -8.32 21.64
CA TRP A 5 -6.62 -7.10 20.93
C TRP A 5 -7.67 -6.58 19.94
N VAL A 6 -8.84 -7.20 19.85
CA VAL A 6 -10.00 -6.55 19.23
C VAL A 6 -10.42 -5.46 20.19
N TYR A 7 -9.95 -4.24 19.94
CA TYR A 7 -10.18 -3.08 20.79
C TYR A 7 -11.69 -2.87 20.96
N ALA A 8 -12.19 -3.09 22.17
CA ALA A 8 -13.37 -2.38 22.65
C ALA A 8 -12.88 -0.97 23.03
N PRO A 9 -13.40 0.09 22.40
CA PRO A 9 -12.90 1.44 22.64
C PRO A 9 -13.18 1.88 24.09
N PRO A 10 -12.35 2.76 24.68
CA PRO A 10 -12.48 3.20 26.07
C PRO A 10 -13.87 3.83 26.36
N PRO A 11 -14.42 3.69 27.58
CA PRO A 11 -15.82 4.01 27.87
C PRO A 11 -16.21 5.50 27.84
N ASP A 12 -15.26 6.45 27.75
CA ASP A 12 -15.53 7.87 28.01
C ASP A 12 -15.26 8.82 26.82
N LEU A 13 -15.85 8.56 25.66
CA LEU A 13 -15.87 9.55 24.56
C LEU A 13 -17.30 9.90 24.17
N GLN A 14 -17.69 11.17 24.39
CA GLN A 14 -18.99 11.73 24.00
C GLN A 14 -19.12 11.79 22.47
N PRO A 15 -20.34 11.70 21.91
CA PRO A 15 -20.55 11.85 20.47
C PRO A 15 -20.22 13.28 20.04
N SER A 16 -19.27 13.43 19.12
CA SER A 16 -18.83 14.71 18.58
C SER A 16 -19.19 14.81 17.10
N LEU A 17 -19.67 15.99 16.70
CA LEU A 17 -19.94 16.31 15.30
C LEU A 17 -18.61 16.52 14.55
N LEU A 18 -18.39 15.72 13.51
CA LEU A 18 -17.23 15.87 12.62
C LEU A 18 -17.51 16.91 11.54
N ALA A 19 -16.88 18.07 11.63
CA ALA A 19 -16.99 19.13 10.63
C ALA A 19 -15.74 19.17 9.72
N LYS A 20 -15.99 18.79 8.47
CA LYS A 20 -15.19 18.92 7.24
C LYS A 20 -13.90 19.74 7.29
N ARG A 21 -12.77 19.10 6.94
CA ARG A 21 -11.66 19.75 6.22
C ARG A 21 -11.71 19.39 4.72
N LEU A 22 -11.90 20.39 3.85
CA LEU A 22 -11.98 20.22 2.41
C LEU A 22 -10.59 19.91 1.80
N VAL A 23 -10.33 18.65 1.45
CA VAL A 23 -9.24 18.29 0.52
C VAL A 23 -9.76 17.22 -0.44
N GLN A 24 -9.61 17.47 -1.73
CA GLN A 24 -10.04 16.58 -2.80
C GLN A 24 -8.80 15.89 -3.38
N SER A 25 -8.70 14.57 -3.25
CA SER A 25 -7.66 13.76 -3.89
C SER A 25 -8.32 12.75 -4.84
N THR A 26 -7.87 12.74 -6.09
CA THR A 26 -8.21 11.73 -7.09
C THR A 26 -7.06 10.72 -7.19
N PRO A 27 -7.29 9.41 -7.04
CA PRO A 27 -6.24 8.43 -7.26
C PRO A 27 -6.14 8.12 -8.76
N VAL A 28 -5.15 8.71 -9.42
CA VAL A 28 -4.62 8.19 -10.69
C VAL A 28 -3.56 7.15 -10.35
N THR A 29 -3.74 5.90 -10.79
CA THR A 29 -2.72 4.85 -10.69
C THR A 29 -1.60 5.12 -11.69
N VAL A 30 -0.70 6.01 -11.31
CA VAL A 30 0.63 6.17 -11.92
C VAL A 30 1.59 5.31 -11.11
N VAL A 31 2.45 4.53 -11.77
CA VAL A 31 3.57 3.84 -11.11
C VAL A 31 4.54 4.92 -10.61
N LYS A 32 4.33 5.39 -9.37
CA LYS A 32 5.15 6.42 -8.76
C LYS A 32 6.44 5.79 -8.23
N PRO A 33 7.63 6.31 -8.58
CA PRO A 33 8.87 5.83 -7.99
C PRO A 33 8.83 6.00 -6.47
N VAL A 34 9.28 4.98 -5.72
CA VAL A 34 9.28 5.03 -4.25
C VAL A 34 10.43 5.90 -3.77
N ILE A 35 10.10 7.13 -3.37
CA ILE A 35 11.01 8.12 -2.83
C ILE A 35 10.48 8.47 -1.43
N PRO A 36 11.14 8.00 -0.36
CA PRO A 36 10.75 8.33 1.01
C PRO A 36 10.68 9.85 1.21
N GLY A 37 9.55 10.34 1.73
CA GLY A 37 9.27 11.76 1.94
C GLY A 37 8.67 12.51 0.76
N LEU A 38 8.66 11.94 -0.44
CA LEU A 38 8.03 12.55 -1.61
C LEU A 38 6.80 11.75 -2.08
N THR A 39 6.97 10.45 -2.34
CA THR A 39 5.88 9.57 -2.80
C THR A 39 5.42 8.59 -1.74
N THR A 40 6.21 8.39 -0.69
CA THR A 40 5.87 7.50 0.43
C THR A 40 6.20 8.16 1.76
N PRO A 41 5.42 7.94 2.82
CA PRO A 41 5.69 8.50 4.15
C PRO A 41 7.04 8.06 4.71
N LEU A 42 7.73 8.94 5.45
CA LEU A 42 9.02 8.60 6.10
C LEU A 42 8.88 7.44 7.11
N SER A 43 7.69 7.22 7.67
CA SER A 43 7.43 6.10 8.57
C SER A 43 7.60 4.73 7.90
N HIS A 44 7.60 4.66 6.57
CA HIS A 44 7.83 3.42 5.83
C HIS A 44 9.32 3.10 5.68
N LEU A 45 10.21 4.05 5.97
CA LEU A 45 11.65 3.92 5.78
C LEU A 45 12.24 2.66 6.47
N PRO A 46 11.90 2.33 7.74
CA PRO A 46 12.43 1.12 8.38
C PRO A 46 12.03 -0.15 7.64
N ALA A 47 10.79 -0.24 7.15
CA ALA A 47 10.31 -1.38 6.38
C ALA A 47 11.01 -1.48 5.02
N ILE A 48 11.21 -0.34 4.33
CA ILE A 48 11.93 -0.28 3.05
C ILE A 48 13.39 -0.71 3.23
N LEU A 49 14.12 -0.15 4.20
CA LEU A 49 15.53 -0.48 4.43
C LEU A 49 15.71 -1.94 4.80
N SER A 50 14.83 -2.48 5.65
CA SER A 50 14.85 -3.90 6.03
C SER A 50 14.56 -4.81 4.83
N ALA A 51 13.58 -4.44 4.00
CA ALA A 51 13.22 -5.19 2.80
C ALA A 51 14.36 -5.23 1.77
N VAL A 52 15.00 -4.09 1.52
CA VAL A 52 16.17 -3.99 0.63
C VAL A 52 17.33 -4.82 1.16
N PHE A 53 17.63 -4.72 2.46
CA PHE A 53 18.73 -5.48 3.06
C PHE A 53 18.51 -6.99 2.95
N ILE A 54 17.31 -7.49 3.29
CA ILE A 54 16.98 -8.92 3.18
C ILE A 54 17.05 -9.38 1.72
N SER A 55 16.54 -8.57 0.79
CA SER A 55 16.63 -8.83 -0.65
C SER A 55 18.08 -8.95 -1.13
N GLN A 56 18.99 -8.10 -0.62
CA GLN A 56 20.42 -8.19 -0.91
C GLN A 56 21.07 -9.44 -0.29
N VAL A 57 20.70 -9.81 0.94
CA VAL A 57 21.22 -11.05 1.54
C VAL A 57 20.90 -12.25 0.65
N ILE A 58 19.66 -12.34 0.14
CA ILE A 58 19.27 -13.40 -0.80
C ILE A 58 20.07 -13.32 -2.11
N HIS A 59 20.32 -12.11 -2.62
CA HIS A 59 21.16 -11.87 -3.80
C HIS A 59 22.58 -12.40 -3.63
N GLU A 60 23.27 -11.98 -2.56
CA GLU A 60 24.65 -12.38 -2.28
C GLU A 60 24.77 -13.88 -1.99
N VAL A 61 23.76 -14.46 -1.32
CA VAL A 61 23.66 -15.91 -1.13
C VAL A 61 23.58 -16.63 -2.49
N GLY A 62 22.88 -16.06 -3.47
CA GLY A 62 22.84 -16.61 -4.83
C GLY A 62 24.21 -16.69 -5.48
N HIS A 63 25.00 -15.60 -5.43
CA HIS A 63 26.37 -15.62 -5.90
C HIS A 63 27.23 -16.65 -5.17
N ALA A 64 27.14 -16.69 -3.83
CA ALA A 64 27.92 -17.58 -3.00
C ALA A 64 27.62 -19.07 -3.27
N ILE A 65 26.34 -19.43 -3.41
CA ILE A 65 25.92 -20.80 -3.77
C ILE A 65 26.49 -21.20 -5.13
N SER A 66 26.36 -20.32 -6.14
CA SER A 66 26.86 -20.61 -7.49
C SER A 66 28.38 -20.70 -7.54
N ALA A 67 29.08 -19.82 -6.83
CA ALA A 67 30.54 -19.83 -6.70
C ALA A 67 31.06 -21.11 -6.04
N ALA A 68 30.34 -21.63 -5.04
CA ALA A 68 30.69 -22.88 -4.37
C ALA A 68 30.61 -24.09 -5.31
N LEU A 69 29.70 -24.09 -6.29
CA LEU A 69 29.60 -25.16 -7.30
C LEU A 69 30.82 -25.22 -8.24
N ASP A 70 31.48 -24.08 -8.48
CA ASP A 70 32.73 -23.98 -9.25
C ASP A 70 33.98 -23.95 -8.33
N ALA A 71 33.83 -24.29 -7.05
CA ALA A 71 34.89 -24.28 -6.04
C ALA A 71 35.66 -22.95 -5.91
N VAL A 72 34.99 -21.82 -6.19
CA VAL A 72 35.56 -20.48 -6.01
C VAL A 72 35.50 -20.11 -4.53
N PRO A 73 36.64 -19.84 -3.86
CA PRO A 73 36.64 -19.49 -2.45
C PRO A 73 36.06 -18.08 -2.24
N ILE A 74 35.32 -17.91 -1.15
CA ILE A 74 34.86 -16.59 -0.70
C ILE A 74 36.03 -15.90 0.01
N VAL A 75 36.40 -14.68 -0.43
CA VAL A 75 37.45 -13.88 0.20
C VAL A 75 36.89 -13.10 1.38
N SER A 76 35.72 -12.51 1.21
CA SER A 76 35.01 -11.82 2.29
C SER A 76 33.51 -11.82 2.02
N ALA A 77 32.72 -11.78 3.08
CA ALA A 77 31.29 -11.53 3.01
C ALA A 77 30.90 -10.68 4.22
N GLY A 78 29.91 -9.82 4.08
CA GLY A 78 29.50 -8.96 5.17
C GLY A 78 28.33 -8.05 4.85
N ALA A 79 28.10 -7.13 5.77
CA ALA A 79 27.14 -6.04 5.61
C ALA A 79 27.88 -4.71 5.75
N SER A 80 27.41 -3.70 5.02
CA SER A 80 27.86 -2.33 5.07
C SER A 80 26.67 -1.40 5.17
N PHE A 81 26.90 -0.17 5.63
CA PHE A 81 25.86 0.86 5.71
C PHE A 81 26.42 2.14 5.08
N THR A 82 26.17 2.32 3.79
CA THR A 82 26.73 3.42 2.99
C THR A 82 25.63 4.41 2.65
N ILE A 83 25.81 5.69 3.01
CA ILE A 83 24.84 6.77 2.73
C ILE A 83 23.41 6.37 3.16
N ALA A 84 23.28 5.83 4.37
CA ALA A 84 22.01 5.37 4.95
C ALA A 84 21.31 4.19 4.24
N ILE A 85 21.98 3.51 3.32
CA ILE A 85 21.48 2.30 2.65
C ILE A 85 22.23 1.09 3.24
N PRO A 86 21.52 0.15 3.91
CA PRO A 86 22.11 -1.12 4.28
C PRO A 86 22.41 -1.92 3.01
N ALA A 87 23.59 -2.54 2.96
CA ALA A 87 24.02 -3.36 1.83
C ALA A 87 24.70 -4.64 2.32
N ALA A 88 24.30 -5.78 1.77
CA ALA A 88 25.07 -7.02 1.89
C ALA A 88 26.08 -7.12 0.73
N PHE A 89 27.19 -7.82 0.94
CA PHE A 89 28.14 -8.13 -0.14
C PHE A 89 28.80 -9.49 0.09
N VAL A 90 29.13 -10.18 -1.01
CA VAL A 90 30.12 -11.26 -1.07
C VAL A 90 31.19 -10.91 -2.10
N SER A 91 32.46 -11.19 -1.79
CA SER A 91 33.58 -10.95 -2.69
C SER A 91 34.39 -12.22 -2.94
N PHE A 92 34.90 -12.32 -4.17
CA PHE A 92 35.67 -13.44 -4.67
C PHE A 92 37.02 -12.95 -5.21
N PRO A 93 38.04 -13.83 -5.30
CA PRO A 93 39.31 -13.46 -5.91
C PRO A 93 39.15 -13.23 -7.41
N ALA A 94 39.52 -12.04 -7.89
CA ALA A 94 39.40 -11.66 -9.29
C ALA A 94 40.17 -12.61 -10.23
N THR A 95 41.35 -13.08 -9.81
CA THR A 95 42.19 -14.02 -10.58
C THR A 95 41.49 -15.36 -10.78
N THR A 96 40.85 -15.90 -9.74
CA THR A 96 40.10 -17.16 -9.81
C THR A 96 38.85 -17.00 -10.69
N LEU A 97 38.08 -15.92 -10.52
CA LEU A 97 36.89 -15.68 -11.34
C LEU A 97 37.21 -15.44 -12.82
N GLN A 98 38.31 -14.74 -13.13
CA GLN A 98 38.72 -14.49 -14.51
C GLN A 98 39.28 -15.74 -15.19
N ALA A 99 39.86 -16.67 -14.43
CA ALA A 99 40.34 -17.95 -14.93
C ALA A 99 39.22 -18.96 -15.24
N LEU A 100 37.98 -18.71 -14.79
CA LEU A 100 36.84 -19.56 -15.10
C LEU A 100 36.44 -19.47 -16.57
N GLN A 101 35.83 -20.56 -17.07
CA GLN A 101 35.16 -20.53 -18.37
C GLN A 101 34.09 -19.42 -18.38
N PRO A 102 33.90 -18.71 -19.51
CA PRO A 102 32.92 -17.62 -19.62
C PRO A 102 31.51 -18.02 -19.17
N TYR A 103 31.12 -19.27 -19.42
CA TYR A 103 29.84 -19.82 -18.97
C TYR A 103 29.73 -19.92 -17.45
N SER A 104 30.69 -20.53 -16.76
CA SER A 104 30.70 -20.59 -15.29
C SER A 104 30.72 -19.20 -14.67
N ARG A 105 31.52 -18.29 -15.22
CA ARG A 105 31.56 -16.89 -14.77
C ARG A 105 30.21 -16.20 -14.95
N ALA A 106 29.58 -16.33 -16.12
CA ALA A 106 28.25 -15.79 -16.38
C ALA A 106 27.20 -16.37 -15.42
N ARG A 107 27.28 -17.67 -15.10
CA ARG A 107 26.38 -18.34 -14.15
C ARG A 107 26.54 -17.83 -12.72
N ILE A 108 27.77 -17.61 -12.25
CA ILE A 108 28.02 -17.04 -10.91
C ILE A 108 27.46 -15.62 -10.82
N ILE A 109 27.69 -14.79 -11.84
CA ILE A 109 27.20 -13.41 -11.88
C ILE A 109 25.67 -13.37 -11.98
N ALA A 110 25.05 -14.21 -12.82
CA ALA A 110 23.60 -14.25 -12.96
C ALA A 110 22.88 -14.86 -11.74
N ALA A 111 23.60 -15.58 -10.88
CA ALA A 111 23.00 -16.30 -9.76
C ALA A 111 22.37 -15.36 -8.72
N GLY A 112 22.96 -14.19 -8.46
CA GLY A 112 22.35 -13.20 -7.55
C GLY A 112 20.97 -12.76 -8.01
N PRO A 113 20.86 -12.13 -9.20
CA PRO A 113 19.56 -11.75 -9.76
C PRO A 113 18.59 -12.94 -9.88
N PHE A 114 19.06 -14.11 -10.28
CA PHE A 114 18.23 -15.32 -10.39
C PHE A 114 17.61 -15.72 -9.04
N HIS A 115 18.37 -15.69 -7.94
CA HIS A 115 17.83 -16.03 -6.62
C HIS A 115 16.83 -14.99 -6.13
N ASN A 116 17.00 -13.71 -6.48
CA ASN A 116 15.96 -12.69 -6.25
C ASN A 116 14.69 -13.02 -7.03
N LEU A 117 14.78 -13.39 -8.31
CA LEU A 117 13.60 -13.79 -9.07
C LEU A 117 12.90 -15.01 -8.43
N VAL A 118 13.65 -16.05 -8.08
CA VAL A 118 13.11 -17.24 -7.39
C VAL A 118 12.43 -16.84 -6.09
N PHE A 119 13.09 -16.03 -5.25
CA PHE A 119 12.53 -15.58 -3.99
C PHE A 119 11.25 -14.76 -4.20
N TRP A 120 11.22 -13.87 -5.19
CA TRP A 120 10.01 -13.13 -5.55
C TRP A 120 8.86 -14.06 -5.95
N THR A 121 9.13 -15.10 -6.75
CA THR A 121 8.10 -16.10 -7.08
C THR A 121 7.61 -16.84 -5.84
N VAL A 122 8.50 -17.18 -4.89
CA VAL A 122 8.11 -17.78 -3.60
C VAL A 122 7.19 -16.84 -2.82
N LEU A 123 7.52 -15.56 -2.72
CA LEU A 123 6.66 -14.57 -2.05
C LEU A 123 5.26 -14.50 -2.69
N LEU A 124 5.16 -14.53 -4.02
CA LEU A 124 3.89 -14.58 -4.72
C LEU A 124 3.11 -15.88 -4.47
N THR A 125 3.80 -17.02 -4.43
CA THR A 125 3.13 -18.29 -4.13
C THR A 125 2.57 -18.31 -2.70
N VAL A 126 3.26 -17.69 -1.74
CA VAL A 126 2.76 -17.54 -0.36
C VAL A 126 1.50 -16.69 -0.31
N ASP A 127 1.45 -15.59 -1.08
CA ASP A 127 0.24 -14.76 -1.21
C ASP A 127 -0.92 -15.56 -1.84
N TRP A 128 -0.62 -16.28 -2.92
CA TRP A 128 -1.61 -17.08 -3.65
C TRP A 128 -2.19 -18.21 -2.79
N LEU A 129 -1.35 -18.89 -2.01
CA LEU A 129 -1.80 -19.91 -1.06
C LEU A 129 -2.62 -19.32 0.09
N GLY A 130 -2.58 -18.00 0.30
CA GLY A 130 -3.35 -17.33 1.34
C GLY A 130 -2.98 -17.80 2.74
N LEU A 131 -1.73 -18.23 2.98
CA LEU A 131 -1.28 -18.75 4.28
C LEU A 131 -1.50 -17.74 5.41
N ALA A 132 -1.42 -16.44 5.11
CA ALA A 132 -1.74 -15.37 6.05
C ALA A 132 -3.22 -15.36 6.47
N ASN A 133 -4.13 -15.85 5.62
CA ASN A 133 -5.56 -15.92 5.89
C ASN A 133 -5.96 -17.14 6.73
N SER A 134 -5.10 -18.17 6.84
CA SER A 134 -5.41 -19.39 7.59
C SER A 134 -5.62 -19.14 9.08
N PHE A 135 -5.09 -18.03 9.61
CA PHE A 135 -5.22 -17.63 11.01
C PHE A 135 -6.16 -16.44 11.21
N ASN A 136 -7.03 -16.17 10.24
CA ASN A 136 -8.00 -15.09 10.33
C ASN A 136 -9.40 -15.66 10.61
N ARG A 137 -10.19 -14.94 11.39
CA ARG A 137 -11.60 -15.21 11.63
C ARG A 137 -12.45 -14.30 10.76
N ASP A 138 -13.44 -14.89 10.10
CA ASP A 138 -14.49 -14.15 9.40
C ASP A 138 -15.46 -13.54 10.42
N VAL A 139 -15.77 -12.25 10.24
CA VAL A 139 -16.71 -11.47 11.06
C VAL A 139 -17.83 -10.85 10.21
N SER A 140 -18.01 -11.33 8.97
CA SER A 140 -19.05 -10.83 8.04
C SER A 140 -20.47 -11.00 8.57
N ASP A 141 -20.68 -11.96 9.47
CA ASP A 141 -21.93 -12.21 10.18
C ASP A 141 -22.25 -11.14 11.24
N ILE A 142 -21.23 -10.45 11.75
CA ILE A 142 -21.36 -9.42 12.78
C ILE A 142 -21.29 -8.02 12.16
N GLY A 143 -20.48 -7.83 11.12
CA GLY A 143 -20.27 -6.53 10.49
C GLY A 143 -19.08 -6.49 9.53
N ARG A 144 -18.36 -5.38 9.51
CA ARG A 144 -17.16 -5.16 8.68
C ARG A 144 -16.03 -4.59 9.52
N VAL A 145 -14.83 -5.18 9.40
CA VAL A 145 -13.65 -4.67 10.10
C VAL A 145 -13.06 -3.48 9.36
N VAL A 146 -12.63 -2.46 10.09
CA VAL A 146 -11.92 -1.30 9.55
C VAL A 146 -10.47 -1.68 9.32
N VAL A 147 -10.06 -1.73 8.05
CA VAL A 147 -8.71 -2.14 7.64
C VAL A 147 -7.77 -0.95 7.59
N ASN A 148 -8.26 0.14 7.02
CA ASN A 148 -7.51 1.37 6.82
C ASN A 148 -8.47 2.57 6.84
N ILE A 149 -7.95 3.73 7.24
CA ILE A 149 -8.64 5.01 7.17
C ILE A 149 -7.66 6.00 6.57
N ASP A 150 -8.13 6.81 5.61
CA ASP A 150 -7.30 7.87 5.04
C ASP A 150 -6.79 8.82 6.13
N LYS A 151 -5.51 9.19 6.05
CA LYS A 151 -4.84 10.01 7.07
C LYS A 151 -5.42 11.41 7.18
N ASP A 152 -5.98 11.92 6.09
CA ASP A 152 -6.62 13.22 6.02
C ASP A 152 -8.10 13.19 6.43
N SER A 153 -8.65 12.00 6.74
CA SER A 153 -10.02 11.84 7.19
C SER A 153 -10.19 12.20 8.67
N ASP A 154 -11.20 13.01 8.97
CA ASP A 154 -11.59 13.31 10.35
C ASP A 154 -12.07 12.06 11.11
N LEU A 155 -12.53 11.01 10.40
CA LEU A 155 -12.96 9.74 10.98
C LEU A 155 -11.82 8.98 11.69
N GLY A 156 -10.57 9.19 11.28
CA GLY A 156 -9.40 8.50 11.84
C GLY A 156 -9.16 8.79 13.33
N SER A 157 -9.76 9.86 13.87
CA SER A 157 -9.69 10.18 15.29
C SER A 157 -10.80 9.56 16.15
N TYR A 158 -11.83 8.98 15.52
CA TYR A 158 -12.99 8.39 16.19
C TYR A 158 -13.13 6.88 15.93
N ILE A 159 -12.56 6.39 14.84
CA ILE A 159 -12.60 4.99 14.45
C ILE A 159 -11.17 4.45 14.48
N GLU A 160 -10.97 3.40 15.28
CA GLU A 160 -9.69 2.72 15.38
C GLU A 160 -9.59 1.59 14.35
N LEU A 161 -8.38 1.35 13.84
CA LEU A 161 -8.09 0.25 12.94
C LEU A 161 -8.30 -1.10 13.65
N GLY A 162 -8.99 -2.03 12.99
CA GLY A 162 -9.40 -3.31 13.57
C GLY A 162 -10.75 -3.27 14.30
N SER A 163 -11.39 -2.10 14.45
CA SER A 163 -12.75 -1.99 14.97
C SER A 163 -13.78 -2.58 13.99
N ILE A 164 -14.95 -3.00 14.48
CA ILE A 164 -16.01 -3.60 13.67
C ILE A 164 -17.17 -2.62 13.55
N ILE A 165 -17.45 -2.21 12.30
CA ILE A 165 -18.65 -1.46 11.95
C ILE A 165 -19.81 -2.46 11.82
N THR A 166 -20.80 -2.33 12.69
CA THR A 166 -21.93 -3.26 12.79
C THR A 166 -23.15 -2.80 11.99
N LYS A 167 -23.32 -1.48 11.84
CA LYS A 167 -24.43 -0.88 11.09
C LYS A 167 -24.06 0.49 10.52
N ILE A 168 -24.71 0.86 9.41
CA ILE A 168 -24.75 2.23 8.90
C ILE A 168 -26.22 2.67 8.91
N ASP A 169 -26.49 3.80 9.56
CA ASP A 169 -27.82 4.27 9.89
C ASP A 169 -28.64 3.16 10.58
N ASP A 170 -29.69 2.69 9.89
CA ASP A 170 -30.59 1.63 10.37
C ASP A 170 -30.32 0.29 9.68
N VAL A 171 -29.30 0.23 8.82
CA VAL A 171 -28.96 -0.95 8.02
C VAL A 171 -27.82 -1.71 8.69
N SER A 172 -28.08 -2.96 9.07
CA SER A 172 -27.04 -3.84 9.61
C SER A 172 -26.07 -4.27 8.50
N LEU A 173 -24.77 -4.31 8.83
CA LEU A 173 -23.72 -4.82 7.96
C LEU A 173 -23.40 -6.31 8.21
N GLY A 174 -24.08 -6.96 9.16
CA GLY A 174 -23.96 -8.39 9.45
C GLY A 174 -24.64 -9.26 8.38
N SER A 175 -24.13 -9.20 7.16
CA SER A 175 -24.66 -9.90 5.99
C SER A 175 -23.53 -10.37 5.09
N PRO A 176 -23.67 -11.49 4.34
CA PRO A 176 -22.73 -11.85 3.29
C PRO A 176 -22.75 -10.89 2.09
N GLU A 177 -23.79 -10.06 1.95
CA GLU A 177 -23.91 -9.11 0.84
C GLU A 177 -23.03 -7.86 1.03
N ASP A 178 -22.61 -7.24 -0.07
CA ASP A 178 -21.85 -5.98 -0.04
C ASP A 178 -22.76 -4.75 0.17
N ILE A 179 -23.32 -4.68 1.38
CA ILE A 179 -24.18 -3.58 1.81
C ILE A 179 -23.38 -2.28 1.93
N TRP A 180 -22.10 -2.36 2.32
CA TRP A 180 -21.25 -1.19 2.49
C TRP A 180 -21.11 -0.40 1.17
N THR A 181 -20.66 -1.06 0.11
CA THR A 181 -20.48 -0.43 -1.19
C THR A 181 -21.80 0.02 -1.77
N SER A 182 -22.82 -0.84 -1.76
CA SER A 182 -24.12 -0.50 -2.34
C SER A 182 -24.80 0.66 -1.60
N TYR A 183 -24.77 0.71 -0.27
CA TYR A 183 -25.40 1.78 0.51
C TYR A 183 -24.68 3.13 0.35
N LEU A 184 -23.35 3.15 0.38
CA LEU A 184 -22.59 4.41 0.34
C LEU A 184 -22.46 5.01 -1.07
N THR A 185 -22.65 4.23 -2.13
CA THR A 185 -22.50 4.70 -3.52
C THR A 185 -23.82 4.91 -4.27
N SER A 186 -24.90 4.19 -3.90
CA SER A 186 -26.21 4.30 -4.55
C SER A 186 -27.04 5.48 -4.02
N ILE A 187 -28.26 5.70 -4.51
CA ILE A 187 -29.22 6.62 -3.87
C ILE A 187 -30.01 5.79 -2.85
N SER A 188 -29.89 6.12 -1.55
CA SER A 188 -30.61 5.39 -0.50
C SER A 188 -32.06 5.88 -0.42
N PRO A 189 -33.03 5.01 -0.06
CA PRO A 189 -34.38 5.46 0.27
C PRO A 189 -34.34 6.43 1.47
N PRO A 190 -35.35 7.31 1.62
CA PRO A 190 -35.44 8.23 2.75
C PRO A 190 -35.46 7.44 4.06
N SER A 191 -34.58 7.82 4.98
CA SER A 191 -34.46 7.20 6.30
C SER A 191 -35.67 7.57 7.19
N PRO A 192 -36.03 6.72 8.16
CA PRO A 192 -37.06 7.08 9.13
C PRO A 192 -36.68 8.36 9.89
N GLY A 193 -37.66 9.16 10.26
CA GLY A 193 -37.47 10.31 11.14
C GLY A 193 -37.35 9.93 12.61
N TRP A 194 -37.33 10.96 13.47
CA TRP A 194 -37.29 10.85 14.93
C TRP A 194 -38.42 11.65 15.55
N CYS A 195 -39.02 11.12 16.61
CA CYS A 195 -40.03 11.85 17.37
C CYS A 195 -39.37 12.92 18.26
N VAL A 196 -39.76 14.18 18.04
CA VAL A 196 -39.27 15.35 18.77
C VAL A 196 -40.47 16.18 19.24
N LYS A 197 -40.38 16.77 20.44
CA LYS A 197 -41.47 17.59 20.98
C LYS A 197 -41.70 18.82 20.09
N HIS A 198 -42.97 19.16 19.84
CA HIS A 198 -43.31 20.31 19.00
C HIS A 198 -42.69 21.62 19.50
N ALA A 199 -42.64 21.83 20.82
CA ALA A 199 -41.98 22.98 21.43
C ALA A 199 -40.46 23.02 21.19
N GLU A 200 -39.78 21.87 21.16
CA GLU A 200 -38.34 21.77 20.92
C GLU A 200 -37.99 22.23 19.48
N LEU A 201 -38.86 21.92 18.51
CA LEU A 201 -38.69 22.32 17.12
C LEU A 201 -38.94 23.82 16.89
N THR A 202 -39.96 24.39 17.56
CA THR A 202 -40.40 25.78 17.32
C THR A 202 -39.71 26.83 18.19
N THR A 203 -39.12 26.43 19.33
CA THR A 203 -38.45 27.37 20.25
C THR A 203 -37.09 27.85 19.70
N ASN A 204 -36.43 27.05 18.89
CA ASN A 204 -35.09 27.35 18.39
C ASN A 204 -35.14 28.27 17.14
N PRO A 205 -34.17 29.19 16.97
CA PRO A 205 -34.15 30.13 15.86
C PRO A 205 -34.05 29.42 14.51
N HIS A 206 -34.83 29.83 13.50
CA HIS A 206 -34.84 29.23 12.15
C HIS A 206 -33.60 29.56 11.29
N SER A 207 -32.57 30.19 11.88
CA SER A 207 -31.41 30.71 11.14
C SER A 207 -30.55 29.61 10.51
N CYS A 208 -30.45 28.41 11.11
CA CYS A 208 -29.70 27.29 10.51
C CYS A 208 -30.37 26.72 9.25
N CYS A 209 -31.66 26.99 9.05
CA CYS A 209 -32.40 26.60 7.85
C CYS A 209 -32.18 27.57 6.68
N GLN A 210 -31.53 28.72 6.93
CA GLN A 210 -31.13 29.70 5.95
C GLN A 210 -29.61 29.54 5.74
N SER A 211 -29.20 29.22 4.50
CA SER A 211 -27.86 28.73 4.12
C SER A 211 -26.66 29.68 4.35
N THR A 212 -26.79 30.67 5.23
CA THR A 212 -25.88 31.81 5.37
C THR A 212 -24.98 31.76 6.61
N THR A 213 -25.12 30.78 7.51
CA THR A 213 -24.29 30.70 8.73
C THR A 213 -23.82 29.28 9.06
N SER A 214 -22.52 29.16 9.40
CA SER A 214 -21.96 27.97 10.06
C SER A 214 -22.51 27.91 11.49
N SER A 215 -23.54 27.10 11.69
CA SER A 215 -24.16 26.87 12.99
C SER A 215 -23.88 25.42 13.42
N PRO A 216 -23.67 25.15 14.72
CA PRO A 216 -23.64 23.77 15.24
C PRO A 216 -25.00 23.08 15.15
N LEU A 217 -26.08 23.84 14.93
CA LEU A 217 -27.44 23.33 14.76
C LEU A 217 -27.71 22.97 13.30
N ALA A 218 -28.49 21.92 13.08
CA ALA A 218 -28.94 21.48 11.77
C ALA A 218 -30.43 21.76 11.57
N CYS A 219 -30.83 21.95 10.31
CA CYS A 219 -32.22 22.18 9.96
C CYS A 219 -32.98 20.84 9.87
N PHE A 220 -34.03 20.71 10.68
CA PHE A 220 -34.96 19.61 10.64
C PHE A 220 -36.33 20.09 10.17
N SER A 221 -37.06 19.25 9.45
CA SER A 221 -38.43 19.50 9.02
C SER A 221 -39.34 18.36 9.44
N SER A 222 -40.57 18.70 9.86
CA SER A 222 -41.62 17.68 10.04
C SER A 222 -42.03 17.13 8.68
N THR A 223 -42.51 15.88 8.71
CA THR A 223 -42.95 15.15 7.53
C THR A 223 -44.31 15.59 7.00
N MET A 224 -45.20 16.06 7.88
CA MET A 224 -46.58 16.42 7.53
C MET A 224 -46.86 17.90 7.73
N HIS A 225 -46.43 18.45 8.86
CA HIS A 225 -46.53 19.88 9.12
C HIS A 225 -45.30 20.55 8.50
N HIS A 226 -45.47 21.55 7.63
CA HIS A 226 -44.36 22.31 7.02
C HIS A 226 -43.49 23.09 8.04
N ASP A 227 -43.60 22.74 9.31
CA ASP A 227 -42.81 23.17 10.43
C ASP A 227 -41.37 22.71 10.24
N HIS A 228 -40.45 23.65 10.44
CA HIS A 228 -39.04 23.42 10.37
C HIS A 228 -38.36 24.20 11.48
N GLY A 229 -37.29 23.64 12.02
CA GLY A 229 -36.61 24.21 13.18
C GLY A 229 -35.18 23.74 13.25
N CYS A 230 -34.40 24.48 14.04
CA CYS A 230 -33.00 24.18 14.24
C CYS A 230 -32.85 23.31 15.49
N LEU A 231 -32.32 22.11 15.32
CA LEU A 231 -32.07 21.18 16.42
C LEU A 231 -30.60 20.80 16.44
N ASP A 232 -30.10 20.41 17.61
CA ASP A 232 -28.77 19.81 17.71
C ASP A 232 -28.83 18.40 17.10
N PRO A 233 -28.16 18.16 15.96
CA PRO A 233 -28.21 16.88 15.27
C PRO A 233 -27.67 15.74 16.14
N VAL A 234 -26.71 16.00 17.04
CA VAL A 234 -26.17 14.95 17.91
C VAL A 234 -27.25 14.46 18.87
N SER A 235 -27.93 15.38 19.56
CA SER A 235 -29.01 15.04 20.51
C SER A 235 -30.21 14.32 19.89
N VAL A 236 -30.50 14.55 18.60
CA VAL A 236 -31.64 13.94 17.92
C VAL A 236 -31.25 12.59 17.31
N LEU A 237 -30.13 12.54 16.58
CA LEU A 237 -29.78 11.40 15.72
C LEU A 237 -29.09 10.26 16.49
N THR A 238 -28.46 10.56 17.63
CA THR A 238 -27.71 9.57 18.43
C THR A 238 -28.45 9.11 19.69
N SER A 239 -29.54 9.78 20.08
CA SER A 239 -30.35 9.40 21.23
C SER A 239 -31.29 8.23 20.91
N ASP A 240 -31.69 7.49 21.94
CA ASP A 240 -32.71 6.41 21.89
C ASP A 240 -34.15 6.95 21.72
N ARG A 241 -34.34 7.94 20.84
CA ARG A 241 -35.66 8.49 20.49
C ARG A 241 -36.39 7.52 19.57
N HIS A 242 -37.72 7.50 19.66
CA HIS A 242 -38.55 6.65 18.82
C HIS A 242 -38.42 7.05 17.34
N ARG A 243 -38.27 6.04 16.47
CA ARG A 243 -38.22 6.24 15.02
C ARG A 243 -39.64 6.25 14.47
N CYS A 244 -39.85 7.08 13.45
CA CYS A 244 -41.17 7.31 12.88
C CYS A 244 -41.08 7.52 11.37
N GLN A 245 -42.15 7.19 10.66
CA GLN A 245 -42.32 7.54 9.25
C GLN A 245 -43.28 8.73 9.05
N VAL A 246 -44.22 8.88 9.98
CA VAL A 246 -45.28 9.90 9.99
C VAL A 246 -45.50 10.41 11.40
N ASP A 247 -46.14 11.58 11.54
CA ASP A 247 -46.34 12.25 12.84
C ASP A 247 -47.23 11.43 13.79
N GLU A 248 -48.17 10.62 13.27
CA GLU A 248 -49.08 9.81 14.08
C GLU A 248 -48.41 8.63 14.82
N GLU A 249 -47.21 8.23 14.39
CA GLU A 249 -46.42 7.21 15.09
C GLU A 249 -45.76 7.75 16.37
N CYS A 250 -45.75 9.08 16.53
CA CYS A 250 -45.17 9.74 17.69
C CYS A 250 -46.19 9.92 18.82
N PRO A 251 -45.76 9.87 20.10
CA PRO A 251 -46.61 10.18 21.24
C PRO A 251 -47.20 11.60 21.17
N SER A 252 -48.25 11.86 21.96
CA SER A 252 -48.92 13.17 22.00
C SER A 252 -47.93 14.34 22.20
N GLU A 253 -48.13 15.44 21.46
CA GLU A 253 -47.29 16.65 21.42
C GLU A 253 -45.87 16.46 20.83
N MET A 254 -45.63 15.36 20.11
CA MET A 254 -44.41 15.13 19.33
C MET A 254 -44.70 15.09 17.84
N LEU A 255 -43.70 15.47 17.06
CA LEU A 255 -43.69 15.44 15.60
C LEU A 255 -42.57 14.55 15.10
N CYS A 256 -42.79 13.90 13.96
CA CYS A 256 -41.81 13.12 13.25
C CYS A 256 -40.96 14.03 12.37
N VAL A 257 -39.72 14.28 12.81
CA VAL A 257 -38.79 15.18 12.13
C VAL A 257 -37.69 14.43 11.41
N ARG A 258 -37.25 14.97 10.27
CA ARG A 258 -36.10 14.49 9.49
C ARG A 258 -35.12 15.63 9.21
N PRO A 259 -33.81 15.37 9.11
CA PRO A 259 -32.87 16.33 8.54
C PRO A 259 -33.33 16.73 7.14
N ARG A 260 -33.24 18.02 6.82
CA ARG A 260 -33.55 18.53 5.48
C ARG A 260 -32.52 18.01 4.47
N ASP A 261 -32.87 17.87 3.19
CA ASP A 261 -31.99 17.38 2.12
C ASP A 261 -30.63 18.11 2.01
N SER A 262 -30.55 19.35 2.50
CA SER A 262 -29.31 20.13 2.56
C SER A 262 -28.32 19.65 3.63
N ALA A 263 -28.77 18.86 4.60
CA ALA A 263 -28.00 18.39 5.75
C ALA A 263 -27.80 16.88 5.65
N ASN A 264 -26.67 16.47 5.08
CA ASN A 264 -26.31 15.06 4.94
C ASN A 264 -25.68 14.54 6.24
N PHE A 265 -26.38 13.64 6.91
CA PHE A 265 -25.87 12.94 8.08
C PHE A 265 -25.89 11.43 7.87
N VAL A 266 -24.84 10.77 8.36
CA VAL A 266 -24.74 9.31 8.36
C VAL A 266 -24.32 8.85 9.75
N ARG A 267 -25.02 7.87 10.30
CA ARG A 267 -24.67 7.27 11.60
C ARG A 267 -23.87 6.00 11.38
N ILE A 268 -22.65 5.94 11.90
CA ILE A 268 -21.76 4.79 11.79
C ILE A 268 -21.75 4.08 13.15
N GLY A 269 -22.30 2.87 13.20
CA GLY A 269 -22.32 2.04 14.40
C GLY A 269 -21.04 1.22 14.52
N VAL A 270 -20.23 1.49 15.54
CA VAL A 270 -18.97 0.79 15.85
C VAL A 270 -19.10 0.14 17.22
N GLY A 271 -19.43 -1.16 17.24
CA GLY A 271 -19.84 -1.85 18.47
C GLY A 271 -21.09 -1.19 19.09
N ASP A 272 -20.98 -0.75 20.34
CA ASP A 272 -22.05 -0.06 21.08
C ASP A 272 -22.07 1.45 20.86
N LYS A 273 -21.08 1.99 20.13
CA LYS A 273 -20.95 3.44 19.89
C LYS A 273 -21.55 3.83 18.54
N THR A 274 -22.16 5.01 18.49
CA THR A 274 -22.65 5.61 17.24
C THR A 274 -21.89 6.89 16.96
N ILE A 275 -21.19 6.93 15.84
CA ILE A 275 -20.46 8.11 15.35
C ILE A 275 -21.34 8.82 14.32
N LEU A 276 -21.50 10.13 14.45
CA LEU A 276 -22.30 10.93 13.52
C LEU A 276 -21.40 11.64 12.52
N TRP A 277 -21.45 11.22 11.26
CA TRP A 277 -20.76 11.87 10.14
C TRP A 277 -21.64 12.97 9.55
N SER A 278 -21.04 14.14 9.29
CA SER A 278 -21.69 15.27 8.63
C SER A 278 -21.04 15.51 7.26
N GLY A 279 -21.61 14.90 6.23
CA GLY A 279 -21.09 14.94 4.87
C GLY A 279 -21.80 13.94 3.97
N PRO A 280 -21.55 13.98 2.66
CA PRO A 280 -22.10 13.01 1.74
C PRO A 280 -21.51 11.61 2.03
N LYS A 281 -22.33 10.59 1.81
CA LYS A 281 -22.01 9.20 2.18
C LYS A 281 -20.90 8.56 1.34
N ASN A 282 -20.71 9.00 0.09
CA ASN A 282 -19.64 8.49 -0.77
C ASN A 282 -18.25 8.85 -0.22
N GLU A 283 -18.11 9.95 0.52
CA GLU A 283 -16.84 10.31 1.16
C GLU A 283 -16.42 9.26 2.20
N ILE A 284 -17.36 8.65 2.92
CA ILE A 284 -17.07 7.55 3.85
C ILE A 284 -16.50 6.35 3.10
N TYR A 285 -17.07 6.03 1.93
CA TYR A 285 -16.60 4.93 1.09
C TYR A 285 -15.17 5.19 0.57
N ASP A 286 -14.87 6.42 0.18
CA ASP A 286 -13.54 6.78 -0.32
C ASP A 286 -12.48 6.83 0.81
N GLN A 287 -12.88 7.15 2.05
CA GLN A 287 -11.96 7.35 3.17
C GLN A 287 -11.77 6.13 4.08
N VAL A 288 -12.72 5.20 4.12
CA VAL A 288 -12.68 4.05 5.04
C VAL A 288 -12.65 2.74 4.26
N GLU A 289 -11.52 2.03 4.37
CA GLU A 289 -11.33 0.72 3.79
C GLU A 289 -11.78 -0.35 4.79
N ILE A 290 -12.67 -1.23 4.34
CA ILE A 290 -13.24 -2.29 5.17
C ILE A 290 -12.81 -3.68 4.71
N GLY A 291 -12.91 -4.64 5.62
CA GLY A 291 -12.69 -6.06 5.36
C GLY A 291 -13.68 -6.95 6.11
N SER A 292 -13.58 -8.24 5.88
CA SER A 292 -14.41 -9.27 6.54
C SER A 292 -13.64 -10.11 7.56
N ARG A 293 -12.32 -9.96 7.65
CA ARG A 293 -11.45 -10.90 8.36
C ARG A 293 -10.54 -10.22 9.36
N ILE A 294 -10.47 -10.79 10.57
CA ILE A 294 -9.62 -10.32 11.66
C ILE A 294 -8.55 -11.35 12.03
N PRO A 295 -7.31 -10.94 12.38
CA PRO A 295 -6.25 -11.87 12.77
C PRO A 295 -6.45 -12.44 14.17
N LEU A 296 -6.22 -13.77 14.31
CA LEU A 296 -6.39 -14.51 15.57
C LEU A 296 -5.11 -14.71 16.39
N LEU A 297 -3.92 -14.56 15.79
CA LEU A 297 -2.65 -14.82 16.47
C LEU A 297 -1.85 -13.56 16.81
N CYS A 298 -2.08 -12.47 16.08
CA CYS A 298 -1.29 -11.25 16.17
C CYS A 298 -2.19 -10.02 16.31
N PRO A 299 -1.73 -8.98 17.03
CA PRO A 299 -2.39 -7.68 17.03
C PRO A 299 -2.54 -7.08 15.63
N PHE A 300 -3.59 -6.29 15.41
CA PHE A 300 -3.90 -5.69 14.11
C PHE A 300 -2.78 -4.79 13.57
N TRP A 301 -2.20 -3.95 14.44
CA TRP A 301 -1.07 -3.06 14.09
C TRP A 301 0.15 -3.84 13.57
N LEU A 302 0.45 -5.00 14.17
CA LEU A 302 1.56 -5.83 13.75
C LEU A 302 1.30 -6.42 12.35
N VAL A 303 0.06 -6.87 12.09
CA VAL A 303 -0.33 -7.34 10.77
C VAL A 303 -0.20 -6.25 9.72
N GLN A 304 -0.57 -5.00 10.03
CA GLN A 304 -0.37 -3.88 9.10
C GLN A 304 1.11 -3.64 8.77
N HIS A 305 1.99 -3.62 9.78
CA HIS A 305 3.43 -3.47 9.53
C HIS A 305 4.02 -4.64 8.75
N LEU A 306 3.59 -5.86 9.04
CA LEU A 306 4.02 -7.06 8.30
C LEU A 306 3.54 -7.01 6.85
N THR A 307 2.29 -6.63 6.58
CA THR A 307 1.75 -6.47 5.22
C THR A 307 2.49 -5.38 4.45
N LEU A 308 2.81 -4.27 5.12
CA LEU A 308 3.60 -3.19 4.54
C LEU A 308 5.01 -3.66 4.18
N PHE A 309 5.70 -4.29 5.14
CA PHE A 309 7.02 -4.85 4.95
C PHE A 309 7.03 -5.90 3.84
N TRP A 310 6.05 -6.81 3.81
CA TRP A 310 5.89 -7.84 2.80
C TRP A 310 5.73 -7.27 1.39
N SER A 311 4.96 -6.17 1.27
CA SER A 311 4.80 -5.45 0.00
C SER A 311 6.13 -4.85 -0.47
N TYR A 312 6.87 -4.19 0.42
CA TYR A 312 8.20 -3.67 0.11
C TYR A 312 9.22 -4.76 -0.20
N LEU A 313 9.15 -5.91 0.48
CA LEU A 313 10.04 -7.04 0.22
C LEU A 313 9.85 -7.58 -1.20
N LYS A 314 8.60 -7.78 -1.64
CA LYS A 314 8.31 -8.18 -3.03
C LYS A 314 8.81 -7.14 -4.03
N MET A 315 8.53 -5.86 -3.81
CA MET A 315 8.99 -4.79 -4.71
C MET A 315 10.52 -4.73 -4.77
N ALA A 316 11.20 -4.68 -3.62
CA ALA A 316 12.66 -4.63 -3.53
C ALA A 316 13.31 -5.87 -4.17
N THR A 317 12.73 -7.05 -3.98
CA THR A 317 13.25 -8.29 -4.58
C THR A 317 13.18 -8.26 -6.10
N LEU A 318 12.02 -7.88 -6.66
CA LEU A 318 11.87 -7.75 -8.11
C LEU A 318 12.74 -6.63 -8.68
N SER A 319 12.81 -5.49 -8.00
CA SER A 319 13.66 -4.38 -8.42
C SER A 319 15.13 -4.78 -8.44
N LEU A 320 15.63 -5.48 -7.42
CA LEU A 320 17.02 -5.95 -7.41
C LEU A 320 17.30 -6.92 -8.56
N PHE A 321 16.37 -7.82 -8.89
CA PHE A 321 16.51 -8.68 -10.06
C PHE A 321 16.64 -7.87 -11.36
N LEU A 322 15.74 -6.93 -11.60
CA LEU A 322 15.71 -6.13 -12.84
C LEU A 322 16.91 -5.20 -12.95
N PHE A 323 17.20 -4.42 -11.91
CA PHE A 323 18.26 -3.41 -11.95
C PHE A 323 19.65 -4.05 -11.98
N ASN A 324 19.91 -5.11 -11.20
CA ASN A 324 21.22 -5.75 -11.21
C ASN A 324 21.56 -6.41 -12.56
N LEU A 325 20.56 -6.75 -13.39
CA LEU A 325 20.83 -7.27 -14.74
C LEU A 325 21.07 -6.18 -15.80
N LEU A 326 20.84 -4.90 -15.47
CA LEU A 326 21.17 -3.81 -16.39
C LEU A 326 22.70 -3.68 -16.51
N PRO A 327 23.24 -3.43 -17.71
CA PRO A 327 24.67 -3.20 -17.93
C PRO A 327 25.12 -1.81 -17.46
N LEU A 328 24.81 -1.45 -16.22
CA LEU A 328 25.20 -0.20 -15.56
C LEU A 328 26.45 -0.42 -14.70
N PRO A 329 27.33 0.61 -14.59
CA PRO A 329 28.51 0.52 -13.74
C PRO A 329 28.16 0.08 -12.30
N TYR A 330 29.03 -0.74 -11.71
CA TYR A 330 28.89 -1.30 -10.36
C TYR A 330 27.79 -2.35 -10.16
N LEU A 331 26.99 -2.66 -11.19
CA LEU A 331 25.99 -3.74 -11.14
C LEU A 331 26.50 -5.01 -11.84
N ASP A 332 25.87 -6.13 -11.51
CA ASP A 332 26.22 -7.45 -12.07
C ASP A 332 26.06 -7.51 -13.58
N GLY A 333 25.09 -6.79 -14.14
CA GLY A 333 24.75 -6.81 -15.55
C GLY A 333 25.90 -6.39 -16.45
N THR A 334 26.81 -5.52 -15.99
CA THR A 334 28.03 -5.20 -16.75
C THR A 334 28.96 -6.40 -16.83
N GLN A 335 29.21 -7.08 -15.71
CA GLN A 335 30.09 -8.25 -15.67
C GLN A 335 29.44 -9.43 -16.44
N PHE A 336 28.12 -9.57 -16.33
CA PHE A 336 27.35 -10.58 -17.04
C PHE A 336 27.43 -10.36 -18.56
N MET A 337 27.23 -9.12 -19.02
CA MET A 337 27.38 -8.75 -20.43
C MET A 337 28.79 -9.06 -20.95
N GLN A 338 29.84 -8.77 -20.17
CA GLN A 338 31.21 -9.11 -20.54
C GLN A 338 31.41 -10.62 -20.68
N ALA A 339 30.89 -11.41 -19.74
CA ALA A 339 30.94 -12.87 -19.82
C ALA A 339 30.17 -13.44 -21.04
N LEU A 340 29.03 -12.84 -21.41
CA LEU A 340 28.30 -13.20 -22.62
C LEU A 340 29.05 -12.85 -23.92
N LEU A 341 29.72 -11.69 -23.95
CA LEU A 341 30.57 -11.30 -25.07
C LEU A 341 31.77 -12.24 -25.24
N ASP A 342 32.36 -12.71 -24.14
CA ASP A 342 33.43 -13.69 -24.17
C ASP A 342 32.97 -15.08 -24.60
N MET A 343 31.75 -15.47 -24.26
CA MET A 343 31.14 -16.71 -24.74
C MET A 343 30.83 -16.67 -26.23
N SER A 344 30.29 -15.54 -26.71
CA SER A 344 29.90 -15.37 -28.12
C SER A 344 31.09 -15.23 -29.06
N LEU A 345 32.22 -14.77 -28.51
CA LEU A 345 33.48 -14.59 -29.21
C LEU A 345 34.61 -15.20 -28.35
N PRO A 346 34.70 -16.54 -28.26
CA PRO A 346 35.68 -17.22 -27.42
C PRO A 346 37.10 -16.90 -27.88
N GLU A 347 37.95 -16.41 -26.96
CA GLU A 347 39.37 -16.28 -27.25
C GLU A 347 39.92 -17.68 -27.53
N GLU A 348 40.55 -17.85 -28.70
CA GLU A 348 41.33 -19.05 -28.98
C GLU A 348 42.54 -19.05 -28.05
N HIS A 349 42.44 -19.81 -26.96
CA HIS A 349 43.60 -20.04 -26.09
C HIS A 349 44.65 -20.87 -26.83
N GLU A 350 45.86 -20.34 -26.78
CA GLU A 350 47.10 -20.83 -27.37
C GLU A 350 47.35 -22.33 -27.07
N GLU A 351 47.20 -23.18 -28.08
CA GLU A 351 48.32 -24.07 -28.40
C GLU A 351 49.33 -23.18 -29.15
N TYR A 352 50.61 -23.24 -28.77
CA TYR A 352 51.69 -22.39 -29.26
C TYR A 352 51.94 -22.66 -30.77
N ASP A 353 51.00 -22.30 -31.63
CA ASP A 353 51.12 -22.52 -33.07
C ASP A 353 51.98 -21.41 -33.65
N MET A 354 53.28 -21.69 -33.78
CA MET A 354 54.24 -20.77 -34.42
C MET A 354 53.77 -20.31 -35.82
N ASN A 355 52.86 -21.05 -36.47
CA ASN A 355 52.31 -20.69 -37.78
C ASN A 355 51.33 -19.49 -37.72
N ALA A 356 50.68 -19.23 -36.59
CA ALA A 356 49.78 -18.07 -36.41
C ALA A 356 50.53 -16.73 -36.24
N LEU A 357 51.86 -16.78 -36.10
CA LEU A 357 52.71 -15.58 -36.02
C LEU A 357 53.03 -14.98 -37.40
N GLU A 358 52.94 -15.77 -38.46
CA GLU A 358 53.20 -15.33 -39.84
C GLU A 358 51.92 -14.98 -40.62
N SER A 359 50.76 -15.55 -40.23
CA SER A 359 49.46 -15.16 -40.78
C SER A 359 48.95 -13.88 -40.09
N GLY A 360 48.21 -13.01 -40.77
CA GLY A 360 47.70 -11.74 -40.23
C GLY A 360 46.72 -11.84 -39.04
N ASP A 361 46.62 -12.98 -38.36
CA ASP A 361 45.69 -13.30 -37.27
C ASP A 361 45.88 -12.44 -36.02
N ARG A 362 47.13 -12.05 -35.68
CA ARG A 362 47.38 -11.09 -34.58
C ARG A 362 46.61 -9.79 -34.77
N ARG A 363 46.48 -9.33 -36.01
CA ARG A 363 45.75 -8.08 -36.33
C ARG A 363 44.24 -8.27 -36.20
N GLN A 364 43.75 -9.48 -36.47
CA GLN A 364 42.34 -9.85 -36.40
C GLN A 364 41.88 -10.10 -34.96
N ARG A 365 42.64 -10.84 -34.13
CA ARG A 365 42.41 -10.97 -32.67
C ARG A 365 42.37 -9.61 -31.99
N SER A 366 43.41 -8.81 -32.18
CA SER A 366 43.47 -7.44 -31.65
C SER A 366 42.29 -6.56 -32.10
N ARG A 367 41.76 -6.75 -33.32
CA ARG A 367 40.55 -6.06 -33.78
C ARG A 367 39.30 -6.54 -33.05
N ARG A 368 39.17 -7.85 -32.81
CA ARG A 368 38.03 -8.46 -32.13
C ARG A 368 37.96 -8.06 -30.66
N ASP A 369 39.09 -8.04 -29.97
CA ASP A 369 39.16 -7.67 -28.54
C ASP A 369 38.87 -6.19 -28.35
N ARG A 370 39.45 -5.33 -29.22
CA ARG A 370 39.08 -3.91 -29.27
C ARG A 370 37.60 -3.69 -29.59
N TRP A 371 37.00 -4.56 -30.40
CA TRP A 371 35.57 -4.46 -30.72
C TRP A 371 34.70 -4.88 -29.54
N LYS A 372 35.02 -5.97 -28.84
CA LYS A 372 34.34 -6.39 -27.59
C LYS A 372 34.37 -5.28 -26.55
N GLU A 373 35.55 -4.70 -26.33
CA GLU A 373 35.73 -3.65 -25.33
C GLU A 373 34.95 -2.38 -25.69
N ARG A 374 34.95 -2.00 -26.98
CA ARG A 374 34.12 -0.89 -27.49
C ARG A 374 32.63 -1.19 -27.36
N ALA A 375 32.19 -2.40 -27.71
CA ALA A 375 30.79 -2.79 -27.63
C ALA A 375 30.28 -2.75 -26.19
N GLY A 376 31.03 -3.34 -25.25
CA GLY A 376 30.69 -3.31 -23.83
C GLY A 376 30.60 -1.88 -23.27
N ARG A 377 31.58 -1.01 -23.58
CA ARG A 377 31.56 0.41 -23.17
C ARG A 377 30.41 1.19 -23.80
N SER A 378 30.15 1.00 -25.10
CA SER A 378 29.06 1.69 -25.80
C SER A 378 27.70 1.29 -25.25
N ILE A 379 27.45 0.00 -25.03
CA ILE A 379 26.20 -0.50 -24.46
C ILE A 379 26.01 0.10 -23.06
N GLY A 380 27.02 0.00 -22.18
CA GLY A 380 26.89 0.55 -20.83
C GLY A 380 26.68 2.07 -20.80
N THR A 381 27.32 2.82 -21.72
CA THR A 381 27.14 4.28 -21.83
C THR A 381 25.75 4.64 -22.33
N VAL A 382 25.24 3.93 -23.35
CA VAL A 382 23.88 4.13 -23.87
C VAL A 382 22.84 3.78 -22.81
N THR A 383 22.98 2.65 -22.12
CA THR A 383 22.06 2.25 -21.05
C THR A 383 22.09 3.25 -19.89
N SER A 384 23.26 3.75 -19.50
CA SER A 384 23.37 4.79 -18.46
C SER A 384 22.68 6.09 -18.89
N GLY A 385 22.87 6.52 -20.14
CA GLY A 385 22.22 7.71 -20.70
C GLY A 385 20.70 7.56 -20.75
N LEU A 386 20.19 6.41 -21.18
CA LEU A 386 18.76 6.11 -21.19
C LEU A 386 18.18 6.07 -19.77
N PHE A 387 18.89 5.45 -18.82
CA PHE A 387 18.46 5.39 -17.42
C PHE A 387 18.34 6.79 -16.81
N VAL A 388 19.35 7.65 -16.98
CA VAL A 388 19.31 9.04 -16.52
C VAL A 388 18.15 9.79 -17.16
N LEU A 389 17.93 9.62 -18.47
CA LEU A 389 16.82 10.24 -19.18
C LEU A 389 15.46 9.79 -18.63
N SER A 390 15.29 8.49 -18.37
CA SER A 390 14.07 7.94 -17.77
C SER A 390 13.82 8.48 -16.37
N VAL A 391 14.85 8.59 -15.54
CA VAL A 391 14.74 9.19 -14.20
C VAL A 391 14.35 10.67 -14.30
N VAL A 392 14.96 11.43 -15.21
CA VAL A 392 14.63 12.84 -15.43
C VAL A 392 13.17 12.99 -15.89
N PHE A 393 12.71 12.18 -16.84
CA PHE A 393 11.31 12.20 -17.27
C PHE A 393 10.36 11.86 -16.12
N ALA A 394 10.66 10.84 -15.32
CA ALA A 394 9.86 10.49 -14.16
C ALA A 394 9.79 11.64 -13.14
N LEU A 395 10.90 12.36 -12.91
CA LEU A 395 10.92 13.51 -12.00
C LEU A 395 10.17 14.73 -12.55
N ILE A 396 10.15 14.92 -13.87
CA ILE A 396 9.38 16.00 -14.52
C ILE A 396 7.89 15.71 -14.42
N ASP A 397 7.47 14.47 -14.69
CA ASP A 397 6.06 14.04 -14.63
C ASP A 397 5.49 14.02 -13.19
N MET A 398 6.38 14.07 -12.19
CA MET A 398 6.01 14.17 -10.77
C MET A 398 5.76 15.61 -10.28
N ARG A 399 6.07 16.63 -11.09
CA ARG A 399 5.71 18.02 -10.81
C ARG A 399 4.36 18.35 -11.43
#